data_AF-A0A2E6LSL9-F1
#
_entry.id   AF-A0A2E6LSL9-F1
#
_cell.length_a   1.000
_cell.length_b   1.000
_cell.length_c   1.000
_cell.angle_alpha   90.00
_cell.angle_beta   90.00
_cell.angle_gamma   90.00
#
_symmetry.space_group_name_H-M   'P 1'
#
loop_
_entity.id
_entity.type
_entity.pdbx_description
1 polymer ?
#
loop_
_entity_poly.entity_id
_entity_poly.type
_entity_poly.pdbx_seq_one_letter_code
_entity_poly.pdbx_strand_id
1 'polypeptide(L)'
;MYRIVILAAALLGLGACANQTADYCSARLGGNLDAAMMEASDRLANGCEYQFDGYFQELLAIAEANPDARNRMRFSDFLMRANDMDVISRRQAQSLYNRYFGVKFVSLQGDYNTCSQTCPQRARVLSNMQAELHDKELGLLRASNDQQSFYRADNLLKETELVLEATCSACEAGSRR
;
A
#
# COMPACT_ATOMS: atom_id res chain seq x y z
N MET A 1 37.38 -69.49 -4.57
CA MET A 1 38.05 -68.22 -4.20
C MET A 1 37.09 -67.07 -4.50
N TYR A 2 36.94 -66.18 -3.52
CA TYR A 2 36.10 -64.98 -3.40
C TYR A 2 35.99 -64.14 -4.70
N ARG A 3 34.80 -63.63 -5.09
CA ARG A 3 34.32 -62.21 -4.98
C ARG A 3 33.73 -61.83 -6.35
N ILE A 4 32.68 -61.04 -6.59
CA ILE A 4 32.01 -59.94 -5.90
C ILE A 4 30.58 -59.86 -6.48
N VAL A 5 29.58 -59.64 -5.62
CA VAL A 5 28.24 -59.14 -5.99
C VAL A 5 28.35 -57.62 -6.15
N ILE A 6 27.98 -57.04 -7.30
CA ILE A 6 27.81 -55.60 -7.44
C ILE A 6 26.32 -55.29 -7.55
N LEU A 7 25.87 -54.49 -6.59
CA LEU A 7 24.55 -53.91 -6.43
C LEU A 7 24.15 -52.97 -7.58
N ALA A 8 22.83 -52.87 -7.74
CA ALA A 8 22.08 -51.95 -8.57
C ALA A 8 22.40 -50.46 -8.35
N ALA A 9 22.15 -49.65 -9.39
CA ALA A 9 21.70 -48.27 -9.23
C ALA A 9 20.85 -47.86 -10.46
N ALA A 10 19.54 -48.09 -10.36
CA ALA A 10 18.58 -47.41 -11.22
C ALA A 10 18.55 -45.92 -10.80
N LEU A 11 19.15 -45.06 -11.61
CA LEU A 11 19.07 -43.61 -11.45
C LEU A 11 17.65 -43.15 -11.84
N LEU A 12 16.77 -43.07 -10.85
CA LEU A 12 15.55 -42.29 -10.92
C LEU A 12 15.94 -40.81 -10.91
N GLY A 13 16.04 -40.22 -12.10
CA GLY A 13 16.08 -38.77 -12.26
C GLY A 13 14.70 -38.19 -11.97
N LEU A 14 14.38 -37.95 -10.70
CA LEU A 14 13.29 -37.07 -10.32
C LEU A 14 13.76 -35.64 -10.66
N GLY A 15 13.32 -35.13 -11.80
CA GLY A 15 13.46 -33.72 -12.13
C GLY A 15 12.75 -32.91 -11.05
N ALA A 16 13.52 -32.20 -10.23
CA ALA A 16 12.98 -31.15 -9.39
C ALA A 16 12.44 -30.07 -10.32
N CYS A 17 11.12 -29.93 -10.41
CA CYS A 17 10.52 -28.68 -10.87
C CYS A 17 10.84 -27.62 -9.80
N ALA A 18 12.03 -27.03 -9.89
CA ALA A 18 12.32 -25.79 -9.19
C ALA A 18 11.24 -24.78 -9.61
N ASN A 19 10.70 -24.06 -8.62
CA ASN A 19 9.49 -23.25 -8.76
C ASN A 19 9.82 -21.92 -9.47
N GLN A 20 10.27 -21.99 -10.72
CA GLN A 20 10.82 -20.87 -11.51
C GLN A 20 9.87 -19.67 -11.58
N THR A 21 8.56 -19.92 -11.57
CA THR A 21 7.53 -18.87 -11.52
C THR A 21 7.49 -18.16 -10.15
N ALA A 22 7.58 -18.91 -9.05
CA ALA A 22 7.65 -18.32 -7.71
C ALA A 22 8.93 -17.52 -7.52
N ASP A 23 10.05 -18.00 -8.07
CA ASP A 23 11.34 -17.28 -8.04
C ASP A 23 11.28 -15.99 -8.86
N TYR A 24 10.65 -16.01 -10.03
CA TYR A 24 10.41 -14.82 -10.86
C TYR A 24 9.54 -13.78 -10.13
N CYS A 25 8.41 -14.21 -9.55
CA CYS A 25 7.51 -13.28 -8.85
C CYS A 25 8.12 -12.72 -7.55
N SER A 26 9.01 -13.46 -6.87
CA SER A 26 9.57 -13.03 -5.58
C SER A 26 10.94 -12.35 -5.66
N ALA A 27 11.54 -12.29 -6.85
CA ALA A 27 12.82 -11.60 -7.05
C ALA A 27 12.71 -10.11 -6.64
N ARG A 28 13.80 -9.53 -6.12
CA ARG A 28 13.83 -8.10 -5.78
C ARG A 28 13.71 -7.23 -7.02
N LEU A 29 13.08 -6.07 -6.89
CA LEU A 29 13.03 -5.07 -7.95
C LEU A 29 14.38 -4.32 -8.05
N GLY A 30 14.67 -3.78 -9.23
CA GLY A 30 15.84 -2.90 -9.42
C GLY A 30 15.81 -1.62 -8.57
N GLY A 31 16.97 -1.02 -8.32
CA GLY A 31 17.08 0.17 -7.46
C GLY A 31 16.64 1.51 -8.10
N ASN A 32 16.32 1.52 -9.39
CA ASN A 32 15.79 2.71 -10.07
C ASN A 32 14.25 2.62 -10.12
N LEU A 33 13.56 3.66 -9.62
CA LEU A 33 12.10 3.61 -9.47
C LEU A 33 11.35 3.39 -10.80
N ASP A 34 11.73 4.08 -11.87
CA ASP A 34 11.05 3.96 -13.17
C ASP A 34 11.23 2.55 -13.76
N ALA A 35 12.45 2.02 -13.69
CA ALA A 35 12.74 0.65 -14.10
C ALA A 35 12.00 -0.39 -13.23
N ALA A 36 12.00 -0.20 -11.91
CA ALA A 36 11.31 -1.06 -10.96
C ALA A 36 9.79 -1.06 -11.17
N MET A 37 9.19 0.08 -11.49
CA MET A 37 7.76 0.16 -11.80
C MET A 37 7.41 -0.57 -13.10
N MET A 38 8.26 -0.49 -14.12
CA MET A 38 8.08 -1.26 -15.36
C MET A 38 8.23 -2.75 -15.10
N GLU A 39 9.25 -3.15 -14.34
CA GLU A 39 9.49 -4.54 -13.95
C GLU A 39 8.34 -5.12 -13.11
N ALA A 40 7.85 -4.37 -12.13
CA ALA A 40 6.67 -4.77 -11.35
C ALA A 40 5.44 -4.90 -12.25
N SER A 41 5.22 -3.96 -13.18
CA SER A 41 4.09 -4.01 -14.12
C SER A 41 4.18 -5.25 -15.04
N ASP A 42 5.37 -5.56 -15.55
CA ASP A 42 5.62 -6.75 -16.36
C ASP A 42 5.32 -8.03 -15.58
N ARG A 43 5.82 -8.15 -14.34
CA ARG A 43 5.56 -9.32 -13.50
C ARG A 43 4.07 -9.50 -13.20
N LEU A 44 3.37 -8.40 -12.90
CA LEU A 44 1.92 -8.42 -12.68
C LEU A 44 1.17 -8.91 -13.93
N ALA A 45 1.58 -8.49 -15.13
CA ALA A 45 0.99 -8.96 -16.39
C ALA A 45 1.26 -10.46 -16.68
N ASN A 46 2.27 -11.05 -16.04
CA ASN A 46 2.72 -12.42 -16.25
C ASN A 46 2.36 -13.37 -15.09
N GLY A 47 1.27 -13.11 -14.36
CA GLY A 47 0.72 -14.02 -13.36
C GLY A 47 1.25 -13.85 -11.93
N CYS A 48 1.86 -12.71 -11.61
CA CYS A 48 2.31 -12.36 -10.27
C CYS A 48 1.36 -11.39 -9.54
N GLU A 49 0.07 -11.35 -9.89
CA GLU A 49 -0.92 -10.38 -9.36
C GLU A 49 -0.99 -10.40 -7.83
N TYR A 50 -0.83 -11.58 -7.23
CA TYR A 50 -0.83 -11.80 -5.79
C TYR A 50 0.32 -11.08 -5.04
N GLN A 51 1.37 -10.65 -5.76
CA GLN A 51 2.49 -9.89 -5.20
C GLN A 51 2.28 -8.37 -5.26
N PHE A 52 1.14 -7.88 -5.77
CA PHE A 52 0.89 -6.44 -5.95
C PHE A 52 1.24 -5.62 -4.70
N ASP A 53 0.76 -6.02 -3.52
CA ASP A 53 1.03 -5.29 -2.27
C ASP A 53 2.53 -5.29 -1.94
N GLY A 54 3.23 -6.41 -2.18
CA GLY A 54 4.67 -6.53 -1.98
C GLY A 54 5.46 -5.61 -2.90
N TYR A 55 5.12 -5.60 -4.20
CA TYR A 55 5.75 -4.69 -5.17
C TYR A 55 5.47 -3.22 -4.83
N PHE A 56 4.24 -2.88 -4.45
CA PHE A 56 3.91 -1.50 -4.08
C PHE A 56 4.75 -1.00 -2.89
N GLN A 57 4.96 -1.84 -1.88
CA GLN A 57 5.81 -1.51 -0.73
C GLN A 57 7.30 -1.40 -1.11
N GLU A 58 7.80 -2.29 -1.97
CA GLU A 58 9.18 -2.21 -2.46
C GLU A 58 9.41 -0.94 -3.29
N LEU A 59 8.46 -0.56 -4.14
CA LEU A 59 8.49 0.69 -4.89
C LEU A 59 8.51 1.92 -3.97
N LEU A 60 7.70 1.92 -2.89
CA LEU A 60 7.74 2.99 -1.88
C LEU A 60 9.13 3.10 -1.22
N ALA A 61 9.75 1.96 -0.89
CA ALA A 61 11.10 1.95 -0.32
C ALA A 61 12.17 2.49 -1.30
N ILE A 62 12.07 2.13 -2.59
CA ILE A 62 12.96 2.66 -3.63
C ILE A 62 12.78 4.18 -3.79
N ALA A 63 11.53 4.65 -3.79
CA ALA A 63 11.19 6.06 -3.89
C ALA A 63 11.65 6.86 -2.67
N GLU A 64 11.55 6.29 -1.48
CA GLU A 64 12.08 6.85 -0.25
C GLU A 64 13.60 7.02 -0.28
N ALA A 65 14.33 6.03 -0.83
CA ALA A 65 15.77 6.13 -0.99
C ALA A 65 16.17 7.24 -1.99
N ASN A 66 15.26 7.64 -2.89
CA ASN A 66 15.49 8.66 -3.92
C ASN A 66 14.28 9.61 -4.08
N PRO A 67 14.04 10.52 -3.12
CA PRO A 67 12.84 11.37 -3.11
C PRO A 67 12.79 12.33 -4.30
N ASP A 68 11.65 12.39 -5.00
CA ASP A 68 11.42 13.29 -6.15
C ASP A 68 9.93 13.68 -6.19
N ALA A 69 9.63 14.97 -6.40
CA ALA A 69 8.26 15.49 -6.50
C ALA A 69 7.42 14.78 -7.58
N ARG A 70 8.07 14.25 -8.62
CA ARG A 70 7.43 13.49 -9.70
C ARG A 70 7.04 12.07 -9.28
N ASN A 71 7.50 11.57 -8.13
CA ASN A 71 7.14 10.22 -7.66
C ASN A 71 5.62 10.08 -7.49
N ARG A 72 4.91 11.14 -7.10
CA ARG A 72 3.43 11.15 -7.08
C ARG A 72 2.81 10.78 -8.43
N MET A 73 3.33 11.37 -9.51
CA MET A 73 2.85 11.07 -10.86
C MET A 73 3.19 9.63 -11.24
N ARG A 74 4.43 9.20 -10.98
CA ARG A 74 4.88 7.81 -11.24
C ARG A 74 4.00 6.76 -10.54
N PHE A 75 3.68 6.98 -9.26
CA PHE A 75 2.80 6.09 -8.50
C PHE A 75 1.34 6.14 -9.00
N SER A 76 0.85 7.31 -9.41
CA SER A 76 -0.45 7.41 -10.08
C SER A 76 -0.47 6.55 -11.36
N ASP A 77 0.55 6.68 -12.21
CA ASP A 77 0.64 5.94 -13.46
C ASP A 77 0.78 4.44 -13.24
N PHE A 78 1.57 4.01 -12.23
CA PHE A 78 1.69 2.60 -11.85
C PHE A 78 0.36 2.01 -11.39
N LEU A 79 -0.38 2.73 -10.52
CA LEU A 79 -1.68 2.27 -10.03
C LEU A 79 -2.71 2.21 -11.15
N MET A 80 -2.66 3.13 -12.12
CA MET A 80 -3.52 3.07 -13.30
C MET A 80 -3.17 1.88 -14.20
N ARG A 81 -1.89 1.60 -14.44
CA ARG A 81 -1.47 0.38 -15.17
C ARG A 81 -1.94 -0.90 -14.49
N ALA A 82 -1.80 -0.99 -13.16
CA ALA A 82 -2.29 -2.14 -12.40
C ALA A 82 -3.81 -2.31 -12.52
N ASN A 83 -4.55 -1.19 -12.54
CA ASN A 83 -5.99 -1.22 -12.81
C ASN A 83 -6.32 -1.65 -14.25
N ASP A 84 -5.57 -1.18 -15.24
CA ASP A 84 -5.82 -1.53 -16.66
C ASP A 84 -5.53 -3.02 -16.95
N MET A 85 -4.74 -3.67 -16.10
CA MET A 85 -4.49 -5.12 -16.10
C MET A 85 -5.46 -5.91 -15.20
N ASP A 86 -6.50 -5.27 -14.65
CA ASP A 86 -7.47 -5.86 -13.72
C ASP A 86 -6.86 -6.44 -12.42
N VAL A 87 -5.62 -6.07 -12.06
CA VAL A 87 -4.94 -6.50 -10.81
C VAL A 87 -5.62 -5.88 -9.59
N ILE A 88 -6.02 -4.62 -9.72
CA ILE A 88 -6.76 -3.87 -8.71
C ILE A 88 -7.93 -3.14 -9.35
N SER A 89 -9.02 -2.93 -8.61
CA SER A 89 -10.10 -2.05 -9.07
C SER A 89 -9.68 -0.58 -9.06
N ARG A 90 -10.33 0.24 -9.89
CA ARG A 90 -10.19 1.71 -9.88
C ARG A 90 -10.37 2.32 -8.49
N ARG A 91 -11.27 1.77 -7.68
CA ARG A 91 -11.49 2.20 -6.29
C ARG A 91 -10.28 1.89 -5.41
N GLN A 92 -9.66 0.71 -5.56
CA GLN A 92 -8.42 0.37 -4.84
C GLN A 92 -7.26 1.25 -5.28
N ALA A 93 -7.10 1.51 -6.59
CA ALA A 93 -6.09 2.42 -7.11
C ALA A 93 -6.22 3.82 -6.49
N GLN A 94 -7.44 4.39 -6.53
CA GLN A 94 -7.72 5.69 -5.93
C GLN A 94 -7.49 5.69 -4.41
N SER A 95 -7.89 4.64 -3.71
CA SER A 95 -7.70 4.49 -2.27
C SER A 95 -6.22 4.45 -1.90
N LEU A 96 -5.41 3.64 -2.60
CA LEU A 96 -3.97 3.53 -2.36
C LEU A 96 -3.27 4.86 -2.65
N TYR A 97 -3.59 5.50 -3.78
CA TYR A 97 -3.04 6.80 -4.11
C TYR A 97 -3.36 7.83 -3.03
N ASN A 98 -4.63 7.94 -2.62
CA ASN A 98 -5.04 8.93 -1.62
C ASN A 98 -4.44 8.65 -0.24
N ARG A 99 -4.30 7.38 0.13
CA ARG A 99 -3.71 6.96 1.40
C ARG A 99 -2.28 7.51 1.55
N TYR A 100 -1.44 7.32 0.54
CA TYR A 100 -0.02 7.73 0.58
C TYR A 100 0.25 9.14 0.04
N PHE A 101 -0.43 9.58 -1.02
CA PHE A 101 -0.10 10.80 -1.78
C PHE A 101 -1.23 11.84 -1.82
N GLY A 102 -2.35 11.58 -1.15
CA GLY A 102 -3.47 12.50 -1.01
C GLY A 102 -3.47 13.22 0.34
N VAL A 103 -3.90 14.48 0.35
CA VAL A 103 -4.05 15.28 1.59
C VAL A 103 -5.24 14.78 2.42
N LYS A 104 -6.37 14.46 1.76
CA LYS A 104 -7.57 13.97 2.43
C LYS A 104 -7.37 12.53 2.92
N PHE A 105 -7.93 12.22 4.08
CA PHE A 105 -7.87 10.88 4.66
C PHE A 105 -8.90 9.95 4.03
N VAL A 106 -8.47 8.76 3.63
CA VAL A 106 -9.36 7.67 3.22
C VAL A 106 -10.13 7.15 4.44
N SER A 107 -9.50 7.11 5.60
CA SER A 107 -10.11 6.74 6.88
C SER A 107 -11.26 7.67 7.32
N LEU A 108 -11.37 8.87 6.75
CA LEU A 108 -12.47 9.80 6.97
C LEU A 108 -13.59 9.66 5.92
N GLN A 109 -13.38 8.92 4.83
CA GLN A 109 -14.38 8.71 3.78
C GLN A 109 -15.40 7.64 4.25
N GLY A 110 -16.39 8.07 5.02
CA GLY A 110 -17.50 7.23 5.48
C GLY A 110 -18.72 8.05 5.87
N ASP A 111 -19.81 7.36 6.23
CA ASP A 111 -21.10 7.95 6.60
C ASP A 111 -21.09 8.55 8.02
N TYR A 112 -20.09 9.38 8.34
CA TYR A 112 -19.98 10.07 9.63
C TYR A 112 -20.86 11.32 9.68
N ASN A 113 -22.11 11.18 9.24
CA ASN A 113 -23.03 12.29 9.00
C ASN A 113 -24.00 12.52 10.16
N THR A 114 -24.05 11.62 11.16
CA THR A 114 -24.98 11.71 12.30
C THR A 114 -24.27 11.44 13.63
N CYS A 115 -24.76 12.06 14.71
CA CYS A 115 -24.22 11.87 16.07
C CYS A 115 -24.11 10.39 16.47
N SER A 116 -25.14 9.59 16.19
CA SER A 116 -25.23 8.17 16.58
C SER A 116 -24.26 7.28 15.82
N GLN A 117 -23.82 7.68 14.63
CA GLN A 117 -22.84 6.95 13.82
C GLN A 117 -21.41 7.43 14.10
N THR A 118 -21.22 8.74 14.25
CA THR A 118 -19.90 9.36 14.38
C THR A 118 -19.30 9.21 15.78
N CYS A 119 -20.08 9.47 16.84
CA CYS A 119 -19.53 9.57 18.19
C CYS A 119 -19.08 8.24 18.80
N PRO A 120 -19.81 7.12 18.64
CA PRO A 120 -19.33 5.82 19.10
C PRO A 120 -18.04 5.35 18.40
N GLN A 121 -17.78 5.86 17.19
CA GLN A 121 -16.65 5.46 16.36
C GLN A 121 -15.48 6.46 16.43
N ARG A 122 -15.62 7.59 17.14
CA ARG A 122 -14.64 8.69 17.17
C ARG A 122 -13.21 8.22 17.38
N ALA A 123 -12.98 7.45 18.45
CA ALA A 123 -11.64 6.95 18.80
C ALA A 123 -11.04 6.07 17.69
N ARG A 124 -11.86 5.23 17.06
CA ARG A 124 -11.45 4.37 15.94
C ARG A 124 -11.12 5.20 14.69
N VAL A 125 -11.92 6.21 14.36
CA VAL A 125 -11.67 7.10 13.23
C VAL A 125 -10.34 7.83 13.41
N LEU A 126 -10.14 8.46 14.58
CA LEU A 126 -8.90 9.18 14.87
C LEU A 126 -7.68 8.26 14.86
N SER A 127 -7.79 7.05 15.44
CA SER A 127 -6.71 6.07 15.39
C SER A 127 -6.38 5.64 13.95
N ASN A 128 -7.38 5.44 13.10
CA ASN A 128 -7.16 5.11 11.69
C ASN A 128 -6.51 6.27 10.93
N MET A 129 -6.94 7.51 11.19
CA MET A 129 -6.33 8.69 10.56
C MET A 129 -4.88 8.88 11.03
N GLN A 130 -4.57 8.63 12.30
CA GLN A 130 -3.20 8.68 12.81
C GLN A 130 -2.30 7.65 12.10
N ALA A 131 -2.79 6.42 11.93
CA ALA A 131 -2.07 5.39 11.18
C ALA A 131 -1.87 5.80 9.72
N GLU A 132 -2.90 6.35 9.07
CA GLU A 132 -2.81 6.85 7.70
C GLU A 132 -1.88 8.07 7.57
N LEU A 133 -1.71 8.90 8.61
CA LEU A 133 -0.75 10.00 8.58
C LEU A 133 0.69 9.50 8.46
N HIS A 134 1.02 8.33 9.02
CA HIS A 134 2.32 7.68 8.80
C HIS A 134 2.50 7.21 7.35
N ASP A 135 1.44 6.69 6.73
CA ASP A 135 1.47 6.36 5.30
C ASP A 135 1.65 7.63 4.45
N LYS A 136 0.98 8.74 4.83
CA LYS A 136 1.16 10.04 4.18
C LYS A 136 2.55 10.61 4.38
N GLU A 137 3.17 10.41 5.54
CA GLU A 137 4.56 10.77 5.78
C GLU A 137 5.48 10.03 4.82
N LEU A 138 5.28 8.72 4.66
CA LEU A 138 6.04 7.93 3.69
C LEU A 138 5.83 8.43 2.26
N GLY A 139 4.58 8.61 1.82
CA GLY A 139 4.29 8.97 0.41
C GLY A 139 4.55 10.43 0.06
N LEU A 140 3.99 11.37 0.81
CA LEU A 140 4.12 12.81 0.54
C LEU A 140 5.51 13.32 0.91
N LEU A 141 5.99 13.04 2.12
CA LEU A 141 7.24 13.61 2.61
C LEU A 141 8.46 12.80 2.15
N ARG A 142 8.54 11.53 2.53
CA ARG A 142 9.76 10.72 2.37
C ARG A 142 9.96 10.27 0.92
N ALA A 143 8.91 9.88 0.21
CA ALA A 143 9.01 9.45 -1.18
C ALA A 143 8.91 10.61 -2.19
N SER A 144 8.19 11.68 -1.87
CA SER A 144 7.90 12.75 -2.86
C SER A 144 8.47 14.14 -2.51
N ASN A 145 9.05 14.32 -1.31
CA ASN A 145 9.52 15.62 -0.82
C ASN A 145 8.46 16.75 -0.88
N ASP A 146 7.18 16.38 -0.77
CA ASP A 146 6.03 17.29 -0.75
C ASP A 146 5.66 17.63 0.70
N GLN A 147 6.54 18.40 1.34
CA GLN A 147 6.37 18.88 2.71
C GLN A 147 5.04 19.65 2.88
N GLN A 148 4.69 20.47 1.90
CA GLN A 148 3.49 21.30 1.96
C GLN A 148 2.22 20.45 2.05
N SER A 149 2.09 19.43 1.19
CA SER A 149 0.94 18.52 1.26
C SER A 149 0.92 17.72 2.56
N PHE A 150 2.08 17.27 3.05
CA PHE A 150 2.16 16.55 4.31
C PHE A 150 1.66 17.40 5.49
N TYR A 151 2.15 18.64 5.64
CA TYR A 151 1.69 19.54 6.71
C TYR A 151 0.20 19.89 6.60
N ARG A 152 -0.34 19.98 5.39
CA ARG A 152 -1.80 20.12 5.21
C ARG A 152 -2.56 18.91 5.73
N ALA A 153 -2.05 17.70 5.52
CA ALA A 153 -2.68 16.48 6.03
C ALA A 153 -2.59 16.38 7.56
N ASP A 154 -1.43 16.72 8.14
CA ASP A 154 -1.24 16.80 9.61
C ASP A 154 -2.19 17.83 10.26
N ASN A 155 -2.32 19.02 9.67
CA ASN A 155 -3.27 20.02 10.14
C ASN A 155 -4.73 19.54 10.01
N LEU A 156 -5.08 18.87 8.91
CA LEU A 156 -6.42 18.30 8.73
C LEU A 156 -6.76 17.26 9.81
N LEU A 157 -5.80 16.46 10.26
CA LEU A 157 -6.01 15.53 11.38
C LEU A 157 -6.35 16.29 12.67
N LYS A 158 -5.56 17.31 13.02
CA LYS A 158 -5.78 18.15 14.21
C LYS A 158 -7.13 18.86 14.18
N GLU A 159 -7.49 19.42 13.03
CA GLU A 159 -8.79 20.05 12.82
C GLU A 159 -9.93 19.04 12.97
N THR A 160 -9.77 17.84 12.40
CA THR A 160 -10.78 16.78 12.50
C THR A 160 -10.97 16.30 13.94
N GLU A 161 -9.89 16.16 14.71
CA GLU A 161 -9.95 15.85 16.14
C GLU A 161 -10.78 16.87 16.91
N LEU A 162 -10.49 18.18 16.73
CA LEU A 162 -11.24 19.25 17.37
C LEU A 162 -12.72 19.25 16.97
N VAL A 163 -13.02 19.10 15.68
CA VAL A 163 -14.39 19.10 15.17
C VAL A 163 -15.17 17.89 15.68
N LEU A 164 -14.57 16.70 15.70
CA LEU A 164 -15.23 15.50 16.22
C LEU A 164 -15.48 15.58 17.73
N GLU A 165 -14.53 16.13 18.50
CA GLU A 165 -14.71 16.36 19.93
C GLU A 165 -15.87 17.33 20.21
N ALA A 166 -15.89 18.47 19.53
CA ALA A 166 -16.93 19.47 19.65
C ALA A 166 -18.30 18.92 19.23
N THR A 167 -18.36 18.18 18.12
CA THR A 167 -19.59 17.56 17.62
C THR A 167 -20.16 16.60 18.65
N CYS A 168 -19.34 15.70 19.20
CA CYS A 168 -19.83 14.71 20.16
C CYS A 168 -20.24 15.32 21.50
N SER A 169 -19.50 16.33 21.96
CA SER A 169 -19.89 17.10 23.15
C SER A 169 -21.27 17.76 22.98
N ALA A 170 -21.54 18.32 21.80
CA ALA A 170 -22.84 18.91 21.48
C ALA A 170 -23.97 17.86 21.40
N CYS A 171 -23.70 16.69 20.81
CA CYS A 171 -24.66 15.59 20.74
C CYS A 171 -25.07 15.09 22.12
N GLU A 172 -24.11 14.92 23.04
CA GLU A 172 -24.38 14.49 24.42
C GLU A 172 -25.20 15.52 25.21
N ALA A 173 -24.94 16.81 25.01
CA ALA A 173 -25.73 17.88 25.63
C ALA A 173 -27.17 17.93 25.08
N GLY A 174 -27.35 17.63 23.80
CA GLY A 174 -28.66 17.56 23.14
C GLY A 174 -29.49 16.35 23.56
N SER A 175 -28.87 15.19 23.78
CA SER A 175 -29.58 13.97 24.20
C SER A 175 -30.08 13.99 25.65
N ARG A 176 -29.62 14.95 26.46
CA ARG A 176 -30.04 15.13 27.87
C ARG A 176 -31.23 16.10 28.04
N ARG A 177 -31.79 16.61 26.94
CA ARG A 177 -33.01 17.43 26.92
C ARG A 177 -34.18 16.59 26.42
#